data_AF-A0A850QTW2-F1
#
_entry.id   AF-A0A850QTW2-F1
#
_cell.length_a   1.000
_cell.length_b   1.000
_cell.length_c   1.000
_cell.angle_alpha   90.00
_cell.angle_beta   90.00
_cell.angle_gamma   90.00
#
_symmetry.space_group_name_H-M   'P 1'
#
loop_
_entity.id
_entity.type
_entity.pdbx_description
1 polymer ?
#
loop_
_entity_poly.entity_id
_entity_poly.type
_entity_poly.pdbx_seq_one_letter_code
_entity_poly.pdbx_strand_id
1 'polypeptide(L)'
;MSKNLKQWKNTLSASEIADGMNFAQQNANRLLRDAEKLFELESYPTAYSIAVLAIEEAGKISILRELAVARDGNDVKDAWKAYRSHTKKNVIYVFPYLFANGCTKLRDFGGIYSEKNNFPALLDDLK
;
A
#
# COMPACT_ATOMS: atom_id res chain seq x y z
N MET A 1 11.57 9.74 18.89
CA MET A 1 10.45 10.39 18.16
C MET A 1 9.78 11.40 19.07
N SER A 2 9.53 12.62 18.58
CA SER A 2 9.06 13.74 19.41
C SER A 2 7.67 13.46 19.99
N LYS A 3 7.54 13.54 21.32
CA LYS A 3 6.28 13.29 22.06
C LYS A 3 5.14 14.29 21.77
N ASN A 4 5.36 15.25 20.86
CA ASN A 4 4.48 16.41 20.64
C ASN A 4 3.90 16.53 19.22
N LEU A 5 4.14 15.57 18.31
CA LEU A 5 3.46 15.57 17.02
C LEU A 5 2.02 15.07 17.20
N LYS A 6 1.06 15.99 17.15
CA LYS A 6 -0.36 15.62 17.09
C LYS A 6 -0.61 14.92 15.75
N GLN A 7 -1.18 13.72 15.82
CA GLN A 7 -1.58 12.99 14.63
C GLN A 7 -2.63 13.81 13.85
N TRP A 8 -2.41 14.01 12.55
CA TRP A 8 -3.42 14.57 11.66
C TRP A 8 -4.60 13.58 11.52
N LYS A 9 -5.83 14.08 11.66
CA LYS A 9 -7.06 13.28 11.63
C LYS A 9 -8.18 13.90 10.78
N ASN A 10 -7.89 15.01 10.13
CA ASN A 10 -8.86 15.71 9.30
C ASN A 10 -8.82 15.20 7.85
N THR A 11 -9.79 15.65 7.07
CA THR A 11 -9.76 15.46 5.61
C THR A 11 -8.58 16.21 5.00
N LEU A 12 -8.15 15.72 3.85
CA LEU A 12 -7.27 16.44 2.93
C LEU A 12 -8.13 17.01 1.80
N SER A 13 -7.64 18.05 1.14
CA SER A 13 -8.19 18.49 -0.14
C SER A 13 -7.90 17.47 -1.24
N ALA A 14 -8.67 17.50 -2.33
CA ALA A 14 -8.43 16.62 -3.47
C ALA A 14 -7.02 16.78 -4.06
N SER A 15 -6.47 18.00 -4.06
CA SER A 15 -5.10 18.27 -4.51
C SER A 15 -4.06 17.60 -3.62
N GLU A 16 -4.18 17.75 -2.29
CA GLU A 16 -3.25 17.12 -1.34
C GLU A 16 -3.31 15.60 -1.42
N ILE A 17 -4.49 15.02 -1.67
CA ILE A 17 -4.64 13.58 -1.87
C ILE A 17 -3.95 13.15 -3.17
N ALA A 18 -4.15 13.90 -4.26
CA ALA A 18 -3.48 13.62 -5.54
C ALA A 18 -1.95 13.69 -5.41
N ASP A 19 -1.44 14.71 -4.72
CA ASP A 19 -0.01 14.84 -4.43
C ASP A 19 0.48 13.68 -3.57
N GLY A 20 -0.26 13.29 -2.53
CA GLY A 20 0.04 12.13 -1.70
C GLY A 20 0.14 10.83 -2.51
N MET A 21 -0.78 10.61 -3.45
CA MET A 21 -0.75 9.44 -4.35
C MET A 21 0.49 9.46 -5.25
N ASN A 22 0.83 10.63 -5.81
CA ASN A 22 2.01 10.79 -6.65
C ASN A 22 3.31 10.53 -5.87
N PHE A 23 3.42 11.05 -4.65
CA PHE A 23 4.57 10.81 -3.78
C PHE A 23 4.70 9.35 -3.36
N ALA A 24 3.58 8.70 -3.02
CA ALA A 24 3.55 7.27 -2.70
C ALA A 24 4.05 6.43 -3.90
N GLN A 25 3.59 6.73 -5.11
CA GLN A 25 4.04 6.05 -6.32
C GLN A 25 5.54 6.27 -6.60
N GLN A 26 6.04 7.50 -6.45
CA GLN A 26 7.45 7.80 -6.63
C GLN A 26 8.33 7.05 -5.61
N ASN A 27 7.89 7.00 -4.35
CA ASN A 27 8.58 6.26 -3.29
C ASN A 27 8.60 4.75 -3.57
N ALA A 28 7.46 4.18 -3.98
CA ALA A 28 7.38 2.77 -4.36
C ALA A 28 8.36 2.43 -5.49
N ASN A 29 8.40 3.25 -6.54
CA ASN A 29 9.31 3.05 -7.68
C ASN A 29 10.78 3.18 -7.28
N ARG A 30 11.11 4.14 -6.41
CA ARG A 30 12.48 4.29 -5.89
C ARG A 30 12.90 3.07 -5.08
N LEU A 31 12.07 2.65 -4.12
CA LEU A 31 12.34 1.48 -3.28
C LEU A 31 12.49 0.20 -4.13
N LEU A 32 11.64 0.00 -5.14
CA LEU A 32 11.75 -1.13 -6.05
C LEU A 32 13.12 -1.16 -6.75
N ARG A 33 13.57 -0.03 -7.31
CA ARG A 33 14.90 0.07 -7.94
C ARG A 33 16.04 -0.21 -6.97
N ASP A 34 15.91 0.23 -5.72
CA ASP A 34 16.89 -0.05 -4.68
C ASP A 34 16.91 -1.55 -4.33
N ALA A 35 15.73 -2.19 -4.24
CA ALA A 35 15.61 -3.63 -4.03
C ALA A 35 16.21 -4.46 -5.19
N GLU A 36 15.97 -4.06 -6.44
CA GLU A 36 16.51 -4.72 -7.64
C GLU A 36 18.04 -4.71 -7.61
N LYS A 37 18.66 -3.56 -7.32
CA LYS A 37 20.13 -3.45 -7.19
C LYS A 37 20.69 -4.34 -6.08
N LEU A 38 20.02 -4.39 -4.93
CA LEU A 38 20.43 -5.25 -3.81
C LEU A 38 20.30 -6.73 -4.17
N PHE A 39 19.29 -7.08 -4.97
CA PHE A 39 19.10 -8.44 -5.47
C PHE A 39 20.23 -8.85 -6.42
N GLU A 40 20.60 -7.96 -7.37
CA GLU A 40 21.74 -8.18 -8.29
C GLU A 40 23.08 -8.33 -7.55
N LEU A 41 23.23 -7.67 -6.40
CA LEU A 41 24.38 -7.82 -5.50
C LEU A 41 24.28 -9.04 -4.56
N GLU A 42 23.30 -9.92 -4.78
CA GLU A 42 23.03 -11.12 -3.97
C GLU A 42 22.72 -10.84 -2.49
N SER A 43 22.39 -9.60 -2.13
CA SER A 43 21.95 -9.20 -0.78
C SER A 43 20.47 -9.51 -0.58
N TYR A 44 20.08 -10.78 -0.75
CA TYR A 44 18.69 -11.19 -0.83
C TYR A 44 17.82 -10.79 0.38
N PRO A 45 18.27 -10.93 1.65
CA PRO A 45 17.44 -10.50 2.79
C PRO A 45 17.13 -9.01 2.76
N THR A 46 18.13 -8.17 2.42
CA THR A 46 17.94 -6.72 2.34
C THR A 46 17.08 -6.34 1.14
N ALA A 47 17.35 -6.93 -0.03
CA ALA A 47 16.56 -6.72 -1.23
C ALA A 47 15.08 -7.03 -0.98
N TYR A 48 14.82 -8.15 -0.32
CA TYR A 48 13.49 -8.56 0.10
C TYR A 48 12.81 -7.52 1.00
N SER A 49 13.45 -7.09 2.10
CA SER A 49 12.86 -6.10 3.01
C SER A 49 12.52 -4.79 2.29
N ILE A 50 13.37 -4.34 1.36
CA ILE A 50 13.12 -3.12 0.58
C ILE A 50 11.98 -3.33 -0.44
N ALA A 51 11.89 -4.50 -1.08
CA ALA A 51 10.80 -4.81 -2.01
C ALA A 51 9.44 -4.81 -1.29
N VAL A 52 9.38 -5.33 -0.07
CA VAL A 52 8.17 -5.28 0.75
C VAL A 52 7.78 -3.83 1.06
N LEU A 53 8.73 -2.97 1.42
CA LEU A 53 8.45 -1.54 1.61
C LEU A 53 7.93 -0.87 0.34
N ALA A 54 8.43 -1.24 -0.85
CA ALA A 54 7.93 -0.75 -2.12
C ALA A 54 6.44 -1.10 -2.33
N ILE A 55 6.06 -2.34 -2.01
CA ILE A 55 4.66 -2.80 -2.04
C ILE A 55 3.81 -1.98 -1.07
N GLU A 56 4.29 -1.73 0.16
CA GLU A 56 3.54 -0.93 1.12
C GLU A 56 3.29 0.50 0.65
N GLU A 57 4.31 1.14 0.04
CA GLU A 57 4.17 2.50 -0.50
C GLU A 57 3.15 2.54 -1.63
N ALA A 58 3.19 1.57 -2.56
CA ALA A 58 2.18 1.47 -3.62
C ALA A 58 0.76 1.27 -3.06
N GLY A 59 0.64 0.47 -1.99
CA GLY A 59 -0.61 0.20 -1.28
C GLY A 59 -1.30 1.42 -0.68
N LYS A 60 -0.55 2.48 -0.36
CA LYS A 60 -1.14 3.73 0.17
C LYS A 60 -2.10 4.39 -0.81
N ILE A 61 -1.90 4.19 -2.11
CA ILE A 61 -2.70 4.83 -3.17
C ILE A 61 -4.17 4.44 -3.07
N SER A 62 -4.50 3.16 -2.82
CA SER A 62 -5.92 2.76 -2.69
C SER A 62 -6.58 3.38 -1.46
N ILE A 63 -5.86 3.51 -0.35
CA ILE A 63 -6.37 4.12 0.88
C ILE A 63 -6.55 5.65 0.70
N LEU A 64 -5.65 6.30 -0.03
CA LEU A 64 -5.79 7.72 -0.38
C LEU A 64 -7.01 7.97 -1.29
N ARG A 65 -7.34 7.03 -2.18
CA ARG A 65 -8.58 7.08 -2.96
C ARG A 65 -9.83 6.92 -2.07
N GLU A 66 -9.79 6.07 -1.06
CA GLU A 66 -10.87 5.97 -0.06
C GLU A 66 -11.06 7.32 0.66
N LEU A 67 -9.97 7.99 1.06
CA LEU A 67 -10.04 9.31 1.69
C LEU A 67 -10.65 10.38 0.75
N ALA A 68 -10.40 10.29 -0.56
CA ALA A 68 -10.96 11.23 -1.54
C ALA A 68 -12.49 11.14 -1.69
N VAL A 69 -13.07 9.99 -1.36
CA VAL A 69 -14.52 9.72 -1.47
C VAL A 69 -15.21 9.57 -0.11
N ALA A 70 -14.51 9.91 0.97
CA ALA A 70 -15.04 9.85 2.33
C ALA A 70 -16.25 10.79 2.49
N ARG A 71 -17.35 10.28 3.04
CA ARG A 71 -18.61 11.02 3.16
C ARG A 71 -18.75 11.74 4.48
N ASP A 72 -18.07 11.24 5.52
CA ASP A 72 -18.15 11.77 6.87
C ASP A 72 -16.84 11.56 7.65
N GLY A 73 -16.83 12.02 8.91
CA GLY A 73 -15.67 11.89 9.78
C GLY A 73 -15.33 10.44 10.18
N ASN A 74 -16.27 9.50 10.08
CA ASN A 74 -16.00 8.09 10.34
C ASN A 74 -15.23 7.47 9.16
N ASP A 75 -15.66 7.73 7.92
CA ASP A 75 -14.95 7.31 6.70
C ASP A 75 -13.49 7.83 6.74
N VAL A 76 -13.29 9.11 7.09
CA VAL A 76 -11.94 9.71 7.24
C VAL A 76 -11.10 9.01 8.31
N LYS A 77 -11.70 8.72 9.47
CA LYS A 77 -11.02 8.05 10.58
C LYS A 77 -10.60 6.63 10.20
N ASP A 78 -11.46 5.90 9.50
CA ASP A 78 -11.20 4.53 9.06
C ASP A 78 -10.12 4.48 7.97
N ALA A 79 -10.14 5.41 7.00
CA ALA A 79 -9.05 5.56 6.03
C ALA A 79 -7.71 5.84 6.72
N TRP A 80 -7.65 6.74 7.70
CA TRP A 80 -6.42 6.99 8.47
C TRP A 80 -5.98 5.83 9.36
N LYS A 81 -6.92 4.96 9.78
CA LYS A 81 -6.59 3.72 10.48
C LYS A 81 -5.97 2.71 9.50
N ALA A 82 -6.56 2.55 8.32
CA ALA A 82 -6.04 1.70 7.25
C ALA A 82 -4.65 2.16 6.79
N TYR A 83 -4.43 3.47 6.62
CA TYR A 83 -3.15 4.04 6.17
C TYR A 83 -1.96 3.67 7.08
N ARG A 84 -2.22 3.46 8.37
CA ARG A 84 -1.21 3.06 9.36
C ARG A 84 -1.06 1.55 9.53
N SER A 85 -1.92 0.76 8.91
CA SER A 85 -1.84 -0.70 8.95
C SER A 85 -0.99 -1.19 7.77
N HIS A 86 0.09 -1.91 8.08
CA HIS A 86 0.92 -2.60 7.09
C HIS A 86 0.07 -3.58 6.26
N THR A 87 -0.72 -4.42 6.92
CA THR A 87 -1.63 -5.39 6.29
C THR A 87 -2.60 -4.74 5.31
N LYS A 88 -3.20 -3.59 5.67
CA LYS A 88 -4.15 -2.89 4.79
C LYS A 88 -3.49 -2.25 3.57
N LYS A 89 -2.21 -1.87 3.66
CA LYS A 89 -1.42 -1.42 2.50
C LYS A 89 -1.07 -2.60 1.58
N ASN A 90 -0.90 -3.80 2.13
CA ASN A 90 -0.44 -4.97 1.38
C ASN A 90 -1.52 -5.67 0.53
N VAL A 91 -2.75 -5.18 0.52
CA VAL A 91 -3.90 -5.82 -0.12
C VAL A 91 -3.67 -6.10 -1.62
N ILE A 92 -3.08 -5.15 -2.35
CA ILE A 92 -2.88 -5.27 -3.80
C ILE A 92 -1.74 -6.22 -4.20
N TYR A 93 -0.93 -6.70 -3.25
CA TYR A 93 0.23 -7.57 -3.49
C TYR A 93 -0.09 -8.79 -4.36
N VAL A 94 -1.28 -9.38 -4.21
CA VAL A 94 -1.69 -10.58 -4.96
C VAL A 94 -1.98 -10.29 -6.45
N PHE A 95 -2.11 -9.02 -6.85
CA PHE A 95 -2.52 -8.65 -8.20
C PHE A 95 -1.66 -9.29 -9.31
N PRO A 96 -0.31 -9.25 -9.27
CA PRO A 96 0.52 -9.88 -10.30
C PRO A 96 0.32 -11.41 -10.36
N TYR A 97 0.12 -12.06 -9.22
CA TYR A 97 -0.17 -13.50 -9.17
C TYR A 97 -1.50 -13.82 -9.84
N LEU A 98 -2.58 -13.08 -9.54
CA LEU A 98 -3.88 -13.29 -10.17
C LEU A 98 -3.82 -13.06 -11.67
N PHE A 99 -3.13 -12.00 -12.11
CA PHE A 99 -2.92 -11.71 -13.52
C PHE A 99 -2.16 -12.85 -14.24
N ALA A 100 -1.07 -13.33 -13.65
CA ALA A 100 -0.30 -14.46 -14.18
C ALA A 100 -1.11 -15.76 -14.26
N ASN A 101 -2.13 -15.91 -13.41
CA ASN A 101 -3.05 -17.05 -13.39
C ASN A 101 -4.31 -16.85 -14.26
N GLY A 102 -4.29 -15.88 -15.18
CA GLY A 102 -5.32 -15.72 -16.21
C GLY A 102 -6.49 -14.79 -15.85
N CYS A 103 -6.44 -14.08 -14.72
CA CYS A 103 -7.36 -12.99 -14.46
C CYS A 103 -7.10 -11.84 -15.44
N THR A 104 -8.12 -11.47 -16.23
CA THR A 104 -7.97 -10.47 -17.31
C THR A 104 -9.03 -9.37 -17.27
N LYS A 105 -10.08 -9.54 -16.46
CA LYS A 105 -11.18 -8.58 -16.32
C LYS A 105 -11.17 -7.98 -14.93
N LEU A 106 -11.58 -6.71 -14.81
CA LEU A 106 -11.64 -6.00 -13.52
C LEU A 106 -12.39 -6.79 -12.43
N ARG A 107 -13.49 -7.45 -12.79
CA ARG A 107 -14.29 -8.28 -11.87
C ARG A 107 -13.51 -9.47 -11.29
N ASP A 108 -12.53 -9.99 -12.01
CA ASP A 108 -11.72 -11.13 -11.57
C ASP A 108 -10.84 -10.73 -10.36
N PHE A 109 -10.56 -9.43 -10.21
CA PHE A 109 -9.79 -8.86 -9.11
C PHE A 109 -10.66 -8.36 -7.95
N GLY A 110 -11.98 -8.49 -8.02
CA GLY A 110 -12.88 -8.00 -6.97
C GLY A 110 -12.63 -8.63 -5.59
N GLY A 111 -12.09 -9.86 -5.57
CA GLY A 111 -11.72 -10.57 -4.35
C GLY A 111 -10.49 -10.01 -3.63
N ILE A 112 -9.68 -9.17 -4.27
CA ILE A 112 -8.45 -8.61 -3.67
C ILE A 112 -8.77 -7.86 -2.39
N TYR A 113 -9.81 -7.02 -2.38
CA TYR A 113 -10.18 -6.21 -1.21
C TYR A 113 -11.17 -6.91 -0.26
N SER A 114 -11.47 -8.19 -0.52
CA SER A 114 -12.34 -8.98 0.37
C SER A 114 -11.66 -9.25 1.71
N GLU A 115 -12.42 -9.26 2.81
CA GLU A 115 -11.93 -9.70 4.11
C GLU A 115 -11.47 -11.17 4.13
N LYS A 116 -11.91 -11.96 3.15
CA LYS A 116 -11.46 -13.36 2.97
C LYS A 116 -10.09 -13.48 2.30
N ASN A 117 -9.49 -12.35 1.88
CA ASN A 117 -8.17 -12.35 1.27
C ASN A 117 -7.07 -12.52 2.34
N ASN A 118 -6.41 -13.68 2.34
CA ASN A 118 -5.33 -14.00 3.27
C ASN A 118 -3.93 -13.63 2.75
N PHE A 119 -3.78 -13.21 1.49
CA PHE A 119 -2.48 -12.85 0.91
C PHE A 119 -1.74 -11.73 1.67
N PRO A 120 -2.40 -10.70 2.22
CA PRO A 120 -1.71 -9.66 2.99
C PRO A 120 -1.05 -10.19 4.26
N ALA A 121 -1.69 -11.16 4.92
CA ALA A 121 -1.13 -11.80 6.12
C ALA A 121 0.12 -12.61 5.78
N LEU A 122 0.12 -13.34 4.64
CA LEU A 122 1.30 -14.05 4.16
C LEU A 122 2.49 -13.12 3.93
N LEU A 123 2.27 -11.93 3.35
CA LEU A 123 3.34 -10.95 3.16
C LEU A 123 3.84 -10.36 4.48
N ASP A 124 2.97 -10.22 5.47
CA ASP A 124 3.33 -9.75 6.80
C ASP A 124 4.14 -10.79 7.58
N ASP A 125 3.86 -12.08 7.42
CA ASP A 125 4.61 -13.19 8.06
C ASP A 125 6.04 -13.33 7.54
N LEU A 126 6.31 -12.80 6.34
CA LEU A 126 7.61 -12.87 5.70
C LEU A 126 8.50 -11.65 6.04
N LYS A 127 7.99 -10.62 6.74
CA LYS A 127 8.78 -9.46 7.20
C LYS A 127 9.54 -9.76 8.49
#